data_AF-A0A8I0W8V6-F1
#
_entry.id   AF-A0A8I0W8V6-F1
#
_cell.length_a   1.000
_cell.length_b   1.000
_cell.length_c   1.000
_cell.angle_alpha   90.00
_cell.angle_beta   90.00
_cell.angle_gamma   90.00
#
_symmetry.space_group_name_H-M   'P 1'
#
loop_
_entity.id
_entity.type
_entity.pdbx_description
1 polymer ?
#
loop_
_entity_poly.entity_id
_entity_poly.type
_entity_poly.pdbx_seq_one_letter_code
_entity_poly.pdbx_strand_id
1 'polypeptide(L)'
;MFNYYKSGFQKAKPHNLKLILLSLITFVICYITSNIAFSLVILRAQRLPMLAQLGESTTKPIISIIFILLILALLFIFVGYPLITGTVYAIQKAINKEKVLFSDLFFAFKKGKYAKSVILALITLVLFIVIVLILVLLNKLYSLALSPILIGLQQSISGYDNPMGILITIQIVLLLITGFISSIFYWFVIIFIINYTTAYTEDSSRKVMSNLKEGFKGIKNGKKTWFKFFIGVLLISLLASIINKPLLFGVQYLTSSMSQTVAQTIIIIARIVSIVLRLCLYYILIFGIINYFVRRGDKPVKSKRRHKNKDINKGNVNDKVDTTLNASNSKDTEADKMKDQQTHIQQDKTDSQENNIDDSIKEKVNENKENVTEQSKNLFDKK
;
A
#
# COMPACT_ATOMS: atom_id res chain seq x y z
N MET A 1 -1.24 14.64 -9.05
CA MET A 1 -1.44 13.61 -8.01
C MET A 1 -1.29 12.21 -8.61
N PHE A 2 -1.92 11.91 -9.76
CA PHE A 2 -1.90 10.56 -10.36
C PHE A 2 -0.64 10.15 -11.17
N ASN A 3 0.38 11.00 -11.26
CA ASN A 3 1.53 10.72 -12.14
C ASN A 3 2.35 9.50 -11.70
N TYR A 4 2.37 9.18 -10.39
CA TYR A 4 3.05 7.99 -9.87
C TYR A 4 2.38 6.69 -10.33
N TYR A 5 1.05 6.68 -10.43
CA TYR A 5 0.30 5.54 -10.97
C TYR A 5 0.64 5.33 -12.44
N LYS A 6 0.49 6.39 -13.25
CA LYS A 6 0.79 6.34 -14.69
C LYS A 6 2.24 5.92 -14.97
N SER A 7 3.20 6.53 -14.28
CA SER A 7 4.62 6.21 -14.46
C SER A 7 4.94 4.77 -14.06
N GLY A 8 4.28 4.24 -13.03
CA GLY A 8 4.48 2.86 -12.60
C GLY A 8 4.05 1.88 -13.67
N PHE A 9 2.80 2.01 -14.14
CA PHE A 9 2.25 1.16 -15.21
C PHE A 9 3.04 1.24 -16.52
N GLN A 10 3.57 2.42 -16.86
CA GLN A 10 4.40 2.57 -18.04
C GLN A 10 5.72 1.78 -17.95
N LYS A 11 6.35 1.76 -16.77
CA LYS A 11 7.60 1.01 -16.56
C LYS A 11 7.36 -0.51 -16.56
N ALA A 12 6.27 -0.96 -15.94
CA ALA A 12 5.93 -2.38 -15.86
C ALA A 12 5.18 -2.95 -17.08
N LYS A 13 4.91 -2.14 -18.10
CA LYS A 13 4.14 -2.52 -19.31
C LYS A 13 4.52 -3.90 -19.90
N PRO A 14 5.80 -4.30 -20.00
CA PRO A 14 6.19 -5.61 -20.53
C PRO A 14 5.75 -6.81 -19.66
N HIS A 15 5.39 -6.58 -18.41
CA HIS A 15 5.09 -7.62 -17.41
C HIS A 15 3.69 -7.49 -16.80
N ASN A 16 2.87 -6.52 -17.26
CA ASN A 16 1.56 -6.22 -16.68
C ASN A 16 0.66 -7.46 -16.55
N LEU A 17 0.59 -8.32 -17.57
CA LEU A 17 -0.28 -9.51 -17.53
C LEU A 17 0.17 -10.52 -16.48
N LYS A 18 1.49 -10.75 -16.34
CA LYS A 18 2.05 -11.61 -15.29
C LYS A 18 1.81 -11.04 -13.89
N LEU A 19 1.98 -9.72 -13.72
CA LEU A 19 1.74 -9.05 -12.43
C LEU A 19 0.27 -9.09 -12.02
N ILE A 20 -0.65 -8.90 -12.99
CA ILE A 20 -2.08 -9.05 -12.74
C ILE A 20 -2.38 -10.47 -12.29
N LEU A 21 -1.86 -11.49 -12.97
CA LEU A 21 -2.09 -12.88 -12.60
C LEU A 21 -1.52 -13.22 -11.21
N LEU A 22 -0.30 -12.80 -10.90
CA LEU A 22 0.33 -12.94 -9.57
C LEU A 22 -0.51 -12.26 -8.49
N SER A 23 -0.94 -11.03 -8.73
CA SER A 23 -1.78 -10.26 -7.79
C SER A 23 -3.15 -10.92 -7.63
N LEU A 24 -3.71 -11.50 -8.68
CA LEU A 24 -4.98 -12.21 -8.67
C LEU A 24 -4.88 -13.51 -7.86
N ILE A 25 -3.80 -14.27 -7.99
CA ILE A 25 -3.57 -15.47 -7.16
C ILE A 25 -3.53 -15.10 -5.68
N THR A 26 -2.70 -14.10 -5.31
CA THR A 26 -2.61 -13.61 -3.92
C THR A 26 -3.95 -13.08 -3.43
N PHE A 27 -4.66 -12.33 -4.27
CA PHE A 27 -5.98 -11.80 -3.95
C PHE A 27 -6.96 -12.94 -3.72
N VAL A 28 -7.09 -13.91 -4.62
CA VAL A 28 -8.03 -15.04 -4.50
C VAL A 28 -7.79 -15.78 -3.19
N ILE A 29 -6.54 -16.11 -2.88
CA ILE A 29 -6.18 -16.80 -1.63
C ILE A 29 -6.55 -15.93 -0.42
N CYS A 30 -6.06 -14.69 -0.34
CA CYS A 30 -6.28 -13.86 0.85
C CYS A 30 -7.75 -13.43 1.01
N TYR A 31 -8.41 -13.07 -0.10
CA TYR A 31 -9.78 -12.57 -0.13
C TYR A 31 -10.78 -13.68 0.17
N ILE A 32 -10.70 -14.83 -0.50
CA ILE A 32 -11.65 -15.93 -0.27
C ILE A 32 -11.52 -16.42 1.17
N THR A 33 -10.30 -16.69 1.63
CA THR A 33 -10.08 -17.14 3.01
C THR A 33 -10.61 -16.14 4.04
N SER A 34 -10.31 -14.85 3.85
CA SER A 34 -10.81 -13.81 4.78
C SER A 34 -12.33 -13.69 4.72
N ASN A 35 -12.95 -13.70 3.53
CA ASN A 35 -14.41 -13.56 3.40
C ASN A 35 -15.15 -14.75 4.00
N ILE A 36 -14.65 -15.98 3.80
CA ILE A 36 -15.24 -17.18 4.42
C ILE A 36 -15.15 -17.05 5.94
N ALA A 37 -13.95 -16.75 6.47
CA ALA A 37 -13.76 -16.61 7.91
C ALA A 37 -14.65 -15.51 8.51
N PHE A 38 -14.70 -14.32 7.88
CA PHE A 38 -15.56 -13.23 8.34
C PHE A 38 -17.04 -13.56 8.23
N SER A 39 -17.48 -14.26 7.18
CA SER A 39 -18.88 -14.69 7.06
C SER A 39 -19.28 -15.63 8.19
N LEU A 40 -18.40 -16.56 8.57
CA LEU A 40 -18.61 -17.43 9.73
C LEU A 40 -18.64 -16.63 11.04
N VAL A 41 -17.74 -15.67 11.23
CA VAL A 41 -17.74 -14.78 12.39
C VAL A 41 -19.05 -13.98 12.49
N ILE A 42 -19.49 -13.37 11.39
CA ILE A 42 -20.74 -12.60 11.34
C ILE A 42 -21.94 -13.48 11.68
N LEU A 43 -22.03 -14.68 11.10
CA LEU A 43 -23.10 -15.63 11.38
C LEU A 43 -23.20 -15.97 12.87
N ARG A 44 -22.06 -16.14 13.55
CA ARG A 44 -22.01 -16.44 14.99
C ARG A 44 -22.29 -15.20 15.83
N ALA A 45 -21.76 -14.04 15.43
CA ALA A 45 -21.94 -12.78 16.13
C ALA A 45 -23.41 -12.32 16.12
N GLN A 46 -24.12 -12.52 15.01
CA GLN A 46 -25.55 -12.18 14.88
C GLN A 46 -26.45 -12.98 15.84
N ARG A 47 -26.02 -14.16 16.30
CA ARG A 47 -26.76 -14.97 17.28
C ARG A 47 -26.58 -14.50 18.72
N LEU A 48 -25.53 -13.72 19.02
CA LEU A 48 -25.21 -13.30 20.38
C LEU A 48 -26.31 -12.46 21.05
N PRO A 49 -26.89 -11.44 20.38
CA PRO A 49 -27.96 -10.64 20.98
C PRO A 49 -29.20 -11.48 21.29
N MET A 50 -29.55 -12.40 20.40
CA MET A 50 -30.69 -13.31 20.59
C MET A 50 -30.49 -14.22 21.81
N LEU A 51 -29.33 -14.86 21.92
CA LEU A 51 -29.01 -15.72 23.07
C LEU A 51 -29.00 -14.93 24.38
N ALA A 52 -28.45 -13.71 24.35
CA ALA A 52 -28.44 -12.84 25.52
C ALA A 52 -29.88 -12.44 25.95
N GLN A 53 -30.77 -12.17 25.00
CA GLN A 53 -32.18 -11.87 25.29
C GLN A 53 -32.94 -13.07 25.86
N LEU A 54 -32.58 -14.29 25.44
CA LEU A 54 -33.16 -15.54 25.94
C LEU A 54 -32.55 -15.98 27.28
N GLY A 55 -31.58 -15.24 27.84
CA GLY A 55 -30.86 -15.64 29.05
C GLY A 55 -29.94 -16.85 28.85
N GLU A 56 -29.68 -17.26 27.61
CA GLU A 56 -28.83 -18.39 27.28
C GLU A 56 -27.34 -18.01 27.30
N SER A 57 -26.48 -18.99 27.60
CA SER A 57 -25.03 -18.78 27.61
C SER A 57 -24.49 -18.37 26.23
N THR A 58 -23.85 -17.20 26.18
CA THR A 58 -23.13 -16.69 25.00
C THR A 58 -21.69 -17.19 24.88
N THR A 59 -21.23 -18.01 25.83
CA THR A 59 -19.82 -18.44 25.92
C THR A 59 -19.38 -19.26 24.71
N LYS A 60 -20.17 -20.27 24.31
CA LYS A 60 -19.86 -21.15 23.17
C LYS A 60 -19.67 -20.38 21.84
N PRO A 61 -20.61 -19.51 21.41
CA PRO A 61 -20.42 -18.74 20.18
C PRO A 61 -19.25 -17.77 20.25
N ILE A 62 -18.97 -17.16 21.41
CA ILE A 62 -17.79 -16.29 21.60
C ILE A 62 -16.49 -17.09 21.42
N ILE A 63 -16.35 -18.26 22.06
CA ILE A 63 -15.17 -19.13 21.90
C ILE A 63 -14.99 -19.52 20.44
N SER A 64 -16.09 -19.87 19.75
CA SER A 64 -16.04 -20.21 18.31
C SER A 64 -15.55 -19.04 17.46
N ILE A 65 -15.98 -17.80 17.74
CA ILE A 65 -15.51 -16.60 17.04
C ILE A 65 -14.00 -16.41 17.27
N ILE A 66 -13.54 -16.50 18.51
CA ILE A 66 -12.12 -16.37 18.86
C ILE A 66 -11.28 -17.41 18.11
N PHE A 67 -11.74 -18.65 18.07
CA PHE A 67 -11.06 -19.74 17.38
C PHE A 67 -10.94 -19.49 15.87
N ILE A 68 -12.01 -19.03 15.21
CA ILE A 68 -11.98 -18.68 13.78
C ILE A 68 -11.00 -17.54 13.51
N LEU A 69 -11.01 -16.50 14.35
CA LEU A 69 -10.09 -15.37 14.22
C LEU A 69 -8.63 -15.79 14.45
N LEU A 70 -8.38 -16.71 15.37
CA LEU A 70 -7.05 -17.27 15.62
C LEU A 70 -6.53 -18.02 14.39
N ILE A 71 -7.36 -18.89 13.78
CA ILE A 71 -6.98 -19.61 12.55
C ILE A 71 -6.69 -18.61 11.42
N LEU A 72 -7.54 -17.60 11.25
CA LEU A 72 -7.35 -16.57 10.22
C LEU A 72 -6.05 -15.79 10.44
N ALA A 73 -5.74 -15.45 11.70
CA ALA A 73 -4.49 -14.80 12.07
C ALA A 73 -3.28 -15.66 11.74
N LEU A 74 -3.29 -16.95 12.10
CA LEU A 74 -2.20 -17.88 11.79
C LEU A 74 -2.00 -18.03 10.28
N LEU A 75 -3.09 -18.18 9.51
CA LEU A 75 -3.02 -18.28 8.06
C LEU A 75 -2.47 -16.99 7.44
N PHE A 76 -2.89 -15.83 7.94
CA PHE A 76 -2.32 -14.55 7.51
C PHE A 76 -0.82 -14.45 7.82
N ILE A 77 -0.39 -14.85 9.03
CA ILE A 77 1.02 -14.77 9.45
C ILE A 77 1.91 -15.68 8.61
N PHE A 78 1.51 -16.93 8.40
CA PHE A 78 2.36 -17.95 7.78
C PHE A 78 2.20 -18.06 6.25
N VAL A 79 1.06 -17.63 5.70
CA VAL A 79 0.77 -17.78 4.26
C VAL A 79 0.42 -16.45 3.61
N GLY A 80 -0.58 -15.74 4.15
CA GLY A 80 -1.13 -14.53 3.53
C GLY A 80 -0.11 -13.41 3.34
N TYR A 81 0.53 -12.98 4.44
CA TYR A 81 1.52 -11.90 4.41
C TYR A 81 2.78 -12.25 3.59
N PRO A 82 3.35 -13.47 3.68
CA PRO A 82 4.40 -13.91 2.76
C PRO A 82 4.02 -13.82 1.27
N LEU A 83 2.80 -14.20 0.88
CA LEU A 83 2.31 -14.05 -0.51
C LEU A 83 2.15 -12.58 -0.93
N ILE A 84 1.64 -11.74 -0.03
CA ILE A 84 1.57 -10.29 -0.25
C ILE A 84 2.98 -9.73 -0.49
N THR A 85 3.95 -10.14 0.33
CA THR A 85 5.35 -9.73 0.18
C THR A 85 5.94 -10.16 -1.16
N GLY A 86 5.68 -11.38 -1.62
CA GLY A 86 6.10 -11.84 -2.95
C GLY A 86 5.46 -11.05 -4.09
N THR A 87 4.20 -10.64 -3.93
CA THR A 87 3.50 -9.78 -4.90
C THR A 87 4.13 -8.39 -4.95
N VAL A 88 4.43 -7.79 -3.79
CA VAL A 88 5.13 -6.51 -3.70
C VAL A 88 6.51 -6.59 -4.38
N TYR A 89 7.27 -7.66 -4.13
CA TYR A 89 8.57 -7.89 -4.75
C TYR A 89 8.47 -7.98 -6.28
N ALA A 90 7.49 -8.73 -6.81
CA ALA A 90 7.26 -8.83 -8.26
C ALA A 90 6.92 -7.47 -8.88
N ILE A 91 6.06 -6.67 -8.24
CA ILE A 91 5.71 -5.32 -8.70
C ILE A 91 6.93 -4.40 -8.68
N GLN A 92 7.72 -4.44 -7.60
CA GLN A 92 8.94 -3.65 -7.46
C GLN A 92 9.95 -3.98 -8.57
N LYS A 93 10.23 -5.27 -8.82
CA LYS A 93 11.06 -5.71 -9.95
C LYS A 93 10.59 -5.13 -11.27
N ALA A 94 9.29 -5.21 -11.54
CA ALA A 94 8.73 -4.67 -12.78
C ALA A 94 8.88 -3.14 -12.91
N ILE A 95 8.72 -2.40 -11.80
CA ILE A 95 8.97 -0.96 -11.75
C ILE A 95 10.45 -0.64 -12.05
N ASN A 96 11.36 -1.48 -11.58
CA ASN A 96 12.80 -1.39 -11.85
C ASN A 96 13.20 -1.93 -13.23
N LYS A 97 12.24 -2.39 -14.05
CA LYS A 97 12.44 -3.02 -15.36
C LYS A 97 13.23 -4.34 -15.31
N GLU A 98 13.17 -5.02 -14.18
CA GLU A 98 13.72 -6.36 -14.01
C GLU A 98 12.71 -7.42 -14.47
N LYS A 99 13.21 -8.58 -14.90
CA LYS A 99 12.38 -9.70 -15.34
C LYS A 99 11.59 -10.29 -14.17
N VAL A 100 10.27 -10.38 -14.36
CA VAL A 100 9.33 -10.98 -13.38
C VAL A 100 9.11 -12.46 -13.68
N LEU A 101 9.27 -13.29 -12.64
CA LEU A 101 9.05 -14.74 -12.66
C LEU A 101 7.90 -15.12 -11.71
N PHE A 102 7.21 -16.22 -11.98
CA PHE A 102 6.19 -16.73 -11.05
C PHE A 102 6.76 -17.12 -9.69
N SER A 103 8.01 -17.59 -9.66
CA SER A 103 8.73 -17.91 -8.43
C SER A 103 9.01 -16.69 -7.53
N ASP A 104 8.86 -15.46 -8.06
CA ASP A 104 8.95 -14.24 -7.26
C ASP A 104 7.79 -14.15 -6.25
N LEU A 105 6.64 -14.80 -6.49
CA LEU A 105 5.54 -14.91 -5.52
C LEU A 105 5.99 -15.59 -4.23
N PHE A 106 6.91 -16.55 -4.34
CA PHE A 106 7.41 -17.33 -3.22
C PHE A 106 8.69 -16.73 -2.62
N PHE A 107 9.02 -15.47 -2.93
CA PHE A 107 10.20 -14.78 -2.42
C PHE A 107 10.35 -14.88 -0.91
N ALA A 108 9.26 -14.62 -0.18
CA ALA A 108 9.25 -14.60 1.28
C ALA A 108 9.37 -16.00 1.90
N PHE A 109 9.03 -17.07 1.18
CA PHE A 109 9.12 -18.45 1.67
C PHE A 109 10.55 -19.01 1.63
N LYS A 110 11.50 -18.30 1.02
CA LYS A 110 12.89 -18.74 0.93
C LYS A 110 13.58 -18.70 2.30
N LYS A 111 14.54 -19.60 2.52
CA LYS A 111 15.36 -19.67 3.74
C LYS A 111 15.99 -18.30 4.05
N GLY A 112 15.98 -17.91 5.33
CA GLY A 112 16.47 -16.61 5.81
C GLY A 112 15.52 -15.42 5.58
N LYS A 113 14.54 -15.54 4.69
CA LYS A 113 13.53 -14.50 4.40
C LYS A 113 12.21 -14.77 5.12
N TYR A 114 11.85 -16.03 5.28
CA TYR A 114 10.57 -16.41 5.88
C TYR A 114 10.39 -15.91 7.32
N ALA A 115 11.38 -16.13 8.19
CA ALA A 115 11.32 -15.66 9.58
C ALA A 115 11.11 -14.14 9.68
N LYS A 116 11.81 -13.35 8.86
CA LYS A 116 11.63 -11.88 8.82
C LYS A 116 10.24 -11.50 8.33
N SER A 117 9.72 -12.21 7.32
CA SER A 117 8.36 -12.02 6.82
C SER A 117 7.31 -12.31 7.90
N VAL A 118 7.50 -13.36 8.70
CA VAL A 118 6.61 -13.72 9.81
C VAL A 118 6.61 -12.63 10.89
N ILE A 119 7.77 -12.09 11.26
CA ILE A 119 7.87 -10.98 12.22
C ILE A 119 7.16 -9.73 11.69
N LEU A 120 7.35 -9.40 10.40
CA LEU A 120 6.63 -8.29 9.77
C LEU A 120 5.12 -8.55 9.71
N ALA A 121 4.69 -9.80 9.52
CA ALA A 121 3.27 -10.16 9.54
C ALA A 121 2.66 -9.92 10.94
N LEU A 122 3.37 -10.26 12.01
CA LEU A 122 2.94 -9.97 13.39
C LEU A 122 2.78 -8.47 13.63
N ILE A 123 3.75 -7.66 13.21
CA ILE A 123 3.66 -6.19 13.27
C ILE A 123 2.45 -5.69 12.48
N THR A 124 2.23 -6.23 11.28
CA THR A 124 1.07 -5.90 10.44
C THR A 124 -0.25 -6.23 11.14
N LEU A 125 -0.32 -7.36 11.84
CA LEU A 125 -1.49 -7.77 12.59
C LEU A 125 -1.79 -6.80 13.74
N VAL A 126 -0.76 -6.38 14.49
CA VAL A 126 -0.91 -5.34 15.53
C VAL A 126 -1.43 -4.04 14.92
N LEU A 127 -0.90 -3.60 13.78
CA LEU A 127 -1.40 -2.42 13.08
C LEU A 127 -2.86 -2.59 12.62
N PHE A 128 -3.27 -3.79 12.23
CA PHE A 128 -4.67 -4.10 11.91
C PHE A 128 -5.58 -4.04 13.14
N ILE A 129 -5.12 -4.49 14.32
CA ILE A 129 -5.88 -4.33 15.56
C ILE A 129 -6.05 -2.84 15.89
N VAL A 130 -4.97 -2.06 15.81
CA VAL A 130 -5.01 -0.62 16.09
C VAL A 130 -5.98 0.11 15.16
N ILE A 131 -5.96 -0.17 13.85
CA ILE A 131 -6.91 0.47 12.93
C ILE A 131 -8.35 0.04 13.20
N VAL A 132 -8.59 -1.24 13.53
CA VAL A 132 -9.94 -1.71 13.90
C VAL A 132 -10.46 -0.96 15.12
N LEU A 133 -9.63 -0.78 16.15
CA LEU A 133 -9.99 0.01 17.34
C LEU A 133 -10.34 1.46 16.97
N ILE A 134 -9.51 2.13 16.17
CA ILE A 134 -9.78 3.49 15.68
C ILE A 134 -11.12 3.55 14.94
N LEU A 135 -11.39 2.58 14.05
CA LEU A 135 -12.64 2.53 13.29
C LEU A 135 -13.86 2.29 14.19
N VAL A 136 -13.74 1.47 15.24
CA VAL A 136 -14.81 1.27 16.23
C VAL A 136 -15.09 2.57 16.99
N LEU A 137 -14.05 3.28 17.43
CA LEU A 137 -14.21 4.59 18.10
C LEU A 137 -14.85 5.63 17.17
N LEU A 138 -14.41 5.70 15.91
CA LEU A 138 -15.01 6.59 14.91
C LEU A 138 -16.48 6.24 14.66
N ASN A 139 -16.83 4.97 14.52
CA ASN A 139 -18.23 4.56 14.36
C ASN A 139 -19.08 4.95 15.56
N LYS A 140 -18.57 4.82 16.79
CA LYS A 140 -19.26 5.28 18.00
C LYS A 140 -19.49 6.80 17.96
N LEU A 141 -18.46 7.56 17.57
CA LEU A 141 -18.56 9.01 17.43
C LEU A 141 -19.56 9.42 16.34
N TYR A 142 -19.53 8.77 15.18
CA TYR A 142 -20.50 9.00 14.10
C TYR A 142 -21.92 8.69 14.57
N SER A 143 -22.14 7.58 15.29
CA SER A 143 -23.46 7.23 15.81
C SER A 143 -23.97 8.29 16.77
N LEU A 144 -23.13 8.77 17.68
CA LEU A 144 -23.48 9.85 18.63
C LEU A 144 -23.84 11.15 17.91
N ALA A 145 -23.07 11.55 16.90
CA ALA A 145 -23.29 12.80 16.18
C ALA A 145 -24.47 12.73 15.20
N LEU A 146 -24.63 11.62 14.48
CA LEU A 146 -25.58 11.49 13.37
C LEU A 146 -26.95 10.98 13.80
N SER A 147 -27.06 10.22 14.90
CA SER A 147 -28.36 9.65 15.31
C SER A 147 -29.42 10.72 15.59
N PRO A 148 -29.16 11.80 16.34
CA PRO A 148 -30.16 12.83 16.57
C PRO A 148 -30.59 13.54 15.28
N ILE A 149 -29.63 13.78 14.38
CA ILE A 149 -29.88 14.40 13.07
C ILE A 149 -30.77 13.50 12.24
N LEU A 150 -30.47 12.20 12.15
CA LEU A 150 -31.26 11.24 11.38
C LEU A 150 -32.69 11.10 11.91
N ILE A 151 -32.87 11.06 13.23
CA ILE A 151 -34.21 10.99 13.86
C ILE A 151 -35.01 12.25 13.55
N GLY A 152 -34.44 13.43 13.79
CA GLY A 152 -35.13 14.70 13.52
C GLY A 152 -35.47 14.84 12.03
N LEU A 153 -34.57 14.44 11.14
CA LEU A 153 -34.79 14.52 9.70
C LEU A 153 -35.86 13.51 9.23
N GLN A 154 -35.88 12.30 9.78
CA GLN A 154 -36.94 11.31 9.51
C GLN A 154 -38.33 11.84 9.89
N GLN A 155 -38.44 12.56 11.01
CA GLN A 155 -39.69 13.20 11.44
C GLN A 155 -40.09 14.35 10.51
N SER A 156 -39.13 15.19 10.09
CA SER A 156 -39.42 16.33 9.22
C SER A 156 -39.84 15.95 7.80
N ILE A 157 -39.39 14.81 7.29
CA ILE A 157 -39.68 14.40 5.90
C ILE A 157 -40.91 13.49 5.79
N SER A 158 -41.54 13.08 6.90
CA SER A 158 -42.60 12.06 6.88
C SER A 158 -43.85 12.45 6.07
N GLY A 159 -44.07 13.75 5.85
CA GLY A 159 -45.21 14.28 5.07
C GLY A 159 -44.95 14.48 3.58
N TYR A 160 -43.76 14.16 3.07
CA TYR A 160 -43.42 14.33 1.65
C TYR A 160 -43.86 13.14 0.79
N ASP A 161 -44.08 13.37 -0.51
CA ASP A 161 -44.23 12.30 -1.50
C ASP A 161 -42.88 11.56 -1.64
N ASN A 162 -42.78 10.36 -1.05
CA ASN A 162 -41.59 9.52 -0.96
C ASN A 162 -40.56 9.88 0.16
N PRO A 163 -40.96 9.80 1.44
CA PRO A 163 -40.07 10.09 2.57
C PRO A 163 -38.91 9.08 2.66
N MET A 164 -39.15 7.83 2.26
CA MET A 164 -38.16 6.77 2.35
C MET A 164 -37.03 6.94 1.33
N GLY A 165 -37.34 7.34 0.10
CA GLY A 165 -36.34 7.65 -0.92
C GLY A 165 -35.42 8.80 -0.52
N ILE A 166 -35.99 9.84 0.10
CA ILE A 166 -35.23 10.98 0.64
C ILE A 166 -34.30 10.51 1.77
N LEU A 167 -34.83 9.72 2.72
CA LEU A 167 -34.05 9.19 3.85
C LEU A 167 -32.87 8.34 3.38
N ILE A 168 -33.11 7.42 2.44
CA ILE A 168 -32.07 6.55 1.86
C ILE A 168 -30.99 7.40 1.18
N THR A 169 -31.39 8.41 0.42
CA THR A 169 -30.43 9.31 -0.26
C THR A 169 -29.52 10.00 0.74
N ILE A 170 -30.08 10.53 1.83
CA ILE A 170 -29.32 11.19 2.90
C ILE A 170 -28.39 10.19 3.61
N GLN A 171 -28.88 8.99 3.91
CA GLN A 171 -28.07 7.93 4.51
C GLN A 171 -26.88 7.55 3.62
N ILE A 172 -27.07 7.46 2.30
CA ILE A 172 -25.98 7.18 1.35
C ILE A 172 -24.93 8.30 1.41
N VAL A 173 -25.34 9.56 1.41
CA VAL A 173 -24.42 10.71 1.50
C VAL A 173 -23.62 10.67 2.80
N LEU A 174 -24.29 10.48 3.95
CA LEU A 174 -23.64 10.37 5.26
C LEU A 174 -22.67 9.17 5.31
N LEU A 175 -23.05 8.03 4.72
CA LEU A 175 -22.22 6.82 4.67
C LEU A 175 -20.97 7.02 3.79
N LEU A 176 -21.05 7.84 2.74
CA LEU A 176 -19.91 8.24 1.92
C LEU A 176 -18.98 9.20 2.69
N ILE A 177 -19.53 10.21 3.37
CA ILE A 177 -18.75 11.18 4.16
C ILE A 177 -17.99 10.46 5.28
N THR A 178 -18.70 9.73 6.13
CA THR A 178 -18.10 8.96 7.24
C THR A 178 -17.11 7.92 6.72
N GLY A 179 -17.43 7.25 5.61
CA GLY A 179 -16.53 6.30 4.96
C GLY A 179 -15.24 6.95 4.44
N PHE A 180 -15.34 8.17 3.90
CA PHE A 180 -14.18 8.92 3.42
C PHE A 180 -13.30 9.38 4.58
N ILE A 181 -13.88 9.90 5.67
CA ILE A 181 -13.13 10.28 6.87
C ILE A 181 -12.40 9.06 7.45
N SER A 182 -13.09 7.94 7.62
CA SER A 182 -12.47 6.69 8.08
C SER A 182 -11.35 6.21 7.16
N SER A 183 -11.43 6.52 5.86
CA SER A 183 -10.41 6.15 4.87
C SER A 183 -9.06 6.82 5.06
N ILE A 184 -9.04 8.00 5.68
CA ILE A 184 -7.80 8.69 6.03
C ILE A 184 -6.94 7.79 6.94
N PHE A 185 -7.56 7.22 7.97
CA PHE A 185 -6.85 6.40 8.96
C PHE A 185 -6.37 5.08 8.36
N TYR A 186 -7.25 4.33 7.70
CA TYR A 186 -6.86 3.00 7.23
C TYR A 186 -5.89 3.07 6.05
N TRP A 187 -6.00 4.06 5.14
CA TRP A 187 -5.01 4.22 4.08
C TRP A 187 -3.66 4.68 4.57
N PHE A 188 -3.61 5.52 5.60
CA PHE A 188 -2.33 5.90 6.20
C PHE A 188 -1.57 4.66 6.68
N VAL A 189 -2.25 3.78 7.42
CA VAL A 189 -1.67 2.53 7.93
C VAL A 189 -1.32 1.57 6.79
N ILE A 190 -2.20 1.39 5.80
CA ILE A 190 -1.93 0.52 4.64
C ILE A 190 -0.73 0.99 3.83
N ILE A 191 -0.58 2.31 3.60
CA ILE A 191 0.59 2.87 2.92
C ILE A 191 1.86 2.55 3.71
N PHE A 192 1.82 2.73 5.03
CA PHE A 192 2.95 2.39 5.88
C PHE A 192 3.32 0.90 5.76
N ILE A 193 2.32 0.00 5.78
CA ILE A 193 2.50 -1.45 5.58
C ILE A 193 3.18 -1.75 4.25
N ILE A 194 2.65 -1.21 3.15
CA ILE A 194 3.21 -1.43 1.81
C ILE A 194 4.63 -0.88 1.73
N ASN A 195 4.91 0.29 2.34
CA ASN A 195 6.23 0.90 2.30
C ASN A 195 7.29 0.05 3.02
N TYR A 196 7.05 -0.41 4.25
CA TYR A 196 8.04 -1.26 4.93
C TYR A 196 8.15 -2.65 4.28
N THR A 197 7.07 -3.15 3.68
CA THR A 197 7.11 -4.38 2.88
C THR A 197 8.00 -4.18 1.66
N THR A 198 7.86 -3.05 0.98
CA THR A 198 8.71 -2.68 -0.18
C THR A 198 10.17 -2.49 0.25
N ALA A 199 10.42 -1.85 1.39
CA ALA A 199 11.76 -1.70 1.94
C ALA A 199 12.43 -3.05 2.25
N TYR A 200 11.65 -4.01 2.73
CA TYR A 200 12.10 -5.38 2.97
C TYR A 200 12.41 -6.14 1.67
N THR A 201 11.63 -5.91 0.60
CA THR A 201 11.84 -6.56 -0.69
C THR A 201 12.96 -5.92 -1.50
N GLU A 202 13.24 -4.63 -1.33
CA GLU A 202 14.45 -3.94 -1.85
C GLU A 202 15.73 -4.53 -1.25
N ASP A 203 15.73 -4.77 0.06
CA ASP A 203 16.91 -5.25 0.77
C ASP A 203 16.50 -6.16 1.94
N SER A 204 16.43 -7.45 1.63
CA SER A 204 16.07 -8.47 2.61
C SER A 204 17.14 -8.71 3.70
N SER A 205 18.35 -8.14 3.54
CA SER A 205 19.41 -8.23 4.56
C SER A 205 19.11 -7.34 5.78
N ARG A 206 18.35 -6.24 5.59
CA ARG A 206 17.97 -5.30 6.64
C ARG A 206 17.33 -5.97 7.85
N LYS A 207 17.58 -5.40 9.02
CA LYS A 207 16.85 -5.72 10.25
C LYS A 207 15.40 -5.27 10.12
N VAL A 208 14.47 -5.98 10.74
CA VAL A 208 13.01 -5.70 10.70
C VAL A 208 12.71 -4.24 11.05
N MET A 209 13.30 -3.72 12.14
CA MET A 209 13.11 -2.34 12.57
C MET A 209 13.63 -1.31 11.55
N SER A 210 14.68 -1.65 10.79
CA SER A 210 15.18 -0.78 9.72
C SER A 210 14.16 -0.65 8.59
N ASN A 211 13.48 -1.75 8.24
CA ASN A 211 12.41 -1.72 7.23
C ASN A 211 11.22 -0.85 7.67
N LEU A 212 10.85 -0.90 8.95
CA LEU A 212 9.81 -0.01 9.50
C LEU A 212 10.23 1.47 9.41
N LYS A 213 11.48 1.79 9.80
CA LYS A 213 12.03 3.14 9.70
C LYS A 213 12.04 3.63 8.26
N GLU A 214 12.50 2.81 7.33
CA GLU A 214 12.46 3.12 5.89
C GLU A 214 11.02 3.31 5.39
N GLY A 215 10.09 2.47 5.85
CA GLY A 215 8.67 2.59 5.54
C GLY A 215 8.11 3.98 5.92
N PHE A 216 8.51 4.48 7.09
CA PHE A 216 8.13 5.82 7.56
C PHE A 216 8.86 6.94 6.81
N LYS A 217 10.15 6.76 6.48
CA LYS A 217 10.88 7.72 5.62
C LYS A 217 10.27 7.85 4.24
N GLY A 218 9.66 6.78 3.71
CA GLY A 218 8.88 6.84 2.47
C GLY A 218 7.74 7.86 2.52
N ILE A 219 7.10 8.01 3.69
CA ILE A 219 6.08 9.02 3.97
C ILE A 219 6.74 10.39 4.20
N LYS A 220 7.75 10.46 5.09
CA LYS A 220 8.48 11.67 5.45
C LYS A 220 9.73 11.88 4.57
N ASN A 221 9.58 11.82 3.25
CA ASN A 221 10.71 11.89 2.32
C ASN A 221 11.30 13.31 2.09
N GLY A 222 10.78 14.34 2.76
CA GLY A 222 11.27 15.71 2.65
C GLY A 222 10.93 16.45 1.34
N LYS A 223 10.42 15.76 0.31
CA LYS A 223 10.16 16.33 -1.02
C LYS A 223 8.82 17.09 -1.13
N LYS A 224 8.06 17.20 -0.04
CA LYS A 224 6.70 17.81 0.01
C LYS A 224 5.71 17.24 -1.03
N THR A 225 5.93 16.02 -1.53
CA THR A 225 5.05 15.35 -2.51
C THR A 225 4.02 14.41 -1.88
N TRP A 226 4.24 14.02 -0.61
CA TRP A 226 3.45 12.99 0.06
C TRP A 226 1.98 13.36 0.20
N PHE A 227 1.66 14.56 0.68
CA PHE A 227 0.27 14.98 0.86
C PHE A 227 -0.53 14.95 -0.44
N LYS A 228 0.07 15.42 -1.54
CA LYS A 228 -0.53 15.36 -2.89
C LYS A 228 -0.70 13.92 -3.39
N PHE A 229 0.22 13.02 -3.04
CA PHE A 229 0.09 11.60 -3.35
C PHE A 229 -1.02 10.95 -2.53
N PHE A 230 -1.07 11.23 -1.23
CA PHE A 230 -2.05 10.72 -0.29
C PHE A 230 -3.48 11.13 -0.66
N ILE A 231 -3.71 12.39 -1.06
CA ILE A 231 -5.00 12.82 -1.62
C ILE A 231 -5.36 11.98 -2.86
N GLY A 232 -4.39 11.67 -3.72
CA GLY A 232 -4.62 10.79 -4.87
C GLY A 232 -5.08 9.38 -4.47
N VAL A 233 -4.50 8.81 -3.41
CA VAL A 233 -4.94 7.53 -2.83
C VAL A 233 -6.37 7.63 -2.32
N LEU A 234 -6.68 8.67 -1.55
CA LEU A 234 -8.01 8.89 -0.98
C LEU A 234 -9.08 9.10 -2.07
N LEU A 235 -8.77 9.81 -3.15
CA LEU A 235 -9.70 10.01 -4.27
C LEU A 235 -10.00 8.71 -5.03
N ILE A 236 -9.00 7.87 -5.29
CA ILE A 236 -9.23 6.55 -5.91
C ILE A 236 -10.02 5.64 -4.95
N SER A 237 -9.77 5.73 -3.65
CA SER A 237 -10.53 5.00 -2.63
C SER A 237 -11.98 5.48 -2.52
N LEU A 238 -12.22 6.79 -2.66
CA LEU A 238 -13.56 7.36 -2.69
C LEU A 238 -14.33 6.83 -3.90
N LEU A 239 -13.69 6.80 -5.08
CA LEU A 239 -14.28 6.19 -6.27
C LEU A 239 -14.66 4.73 -6.04
N ALA A 240 -13.76 3.94 -5.43
CA ALA A 240 -14.06 2.54 -5.06
C ALA A 240 -15.22 2.44 -4.06
N SER A 241 -15.36 3.41 -3.15
CA SER A 241 -16.44 3.44 -2.15
C SER A 241 -17.79 3.79 -2.77
N ILE A 242 -17.83 4.70 -3.74
CA ILE A 242 -19.04 5.06 -4.50
C ILE A 242 -19.56 3.85 -5.29
N ILE A 243 -18.65 3.08 -5.91
CA ILE A 243 -19.01 1.86 -6.65
C ILE A 243 -19.57 0.77 -5.73
N ASN A 244 -19.11 0.66 -4.48
CA ASN A 244 -19.49 -0.46 -3.61
C ASN A 244 -20.72 -0.18 -2.75
N LYS A 245 -20.91 1.06 -2.31
CA LYS A 245 -21.97 1.42 -1.35
C LYS A 245 -23.22 1.93 -2.09
N PRO A 246 -23.23 3.15 -2.67
CA PRO A 246 -24.38 3.67 -3.42
C PRO A 246 -24.93 2.72 -4.47
N LEU A 247 -24.06 2.06 -5.26
CA LEU A 247 -24.51 1.14 -6.30
C LEU A 247 -25.30 -0.03 -5.73
N LEU A 248 -24.79 -0.69 -4.69
CA LEU A 248 -25.44 -1.87 -4.12
C LEU A 248 -26.75 -1.51 -3.40
N PHE A 249 -26.75 -0.39 -2.67
CA PHE A 249 -27.97 0.16 -2.06
C PHE A 249 -29.00 0.57 -3.11
N GLY A 250 -28.56 1.24 -4.18
CA GLY A 250 -29.40 1.64 -5.30
C GLY A 250 -30.02 0.45 -6.03
N VAL A 251 -29.22 -0.59 -6.32
CA VAL A 251 -29.73 -1.84 -6.91
C VAL A 251 -30.72 -2.52 -5.98
N GLN A 252 -30.44 -2.60 -4.68
CA GLN A 252 -31.36 -3.21 -3.71
C GLN A 252 -32.69 -2.44 -3.60
N TYR A 253 -32.65 -1.11 -3.63
CA TYR A 253 -33.85 -0.28 -3.65
C TYR A 253 -34.63 -0.43 -4.96
N LEU A 254 -33.96 -0.37 -6.12
CA LEU A 254 -34.62 -0.48 -7.44
C LEU A 254 -35.20 -1.88 -7.70
N THR A 255 -34.72 -2.90 -7.00
CA THR A 255 -35.21 -4.28 -7.15
C THR A 255 -36.22 -4.67 -6.06
N SER A 256 -36.59 -3.77 -5.15
CA SER A 256 -37.44 -4.10 -4.00
C SER A 256 -38.88 -4.48 -4.37
N SER A 257 -39.37 -4.04 -5.53
CA SER A 257 -40.70 -4.38 -6.06
C SER A 257 -40.69 -5.63 -6.95
N MET A 258 -39.53 -6.23 -7.20
CA MET A 258 -39.38 -7.41 -8.05
C MET A 258 -39.59 -8.70 -7.25
N SER A 259 -39.76 -9.83 -7.96
CA SER A 259 -39.76 -11.14 -7.30
C SER A 259 -38.40 -11.39 -6.62
N GLN A 260 -38.43 -12.08 -5.48
CA GLN A 260 -37.24 -12.31 -4.66
C GLN A 260 -36.12 -12.98 -5.46
N THR A 261 -36.45 -13.97 -6.29
CA THR A 261 -35.47 -14.67 -7.13
C THR A 261 -34.79 -13.75 -8.14
N VAL A 262 -35.55 -12.89 -8.82
CA VAL A 262 -35.03 -11.94 -9.81
C VAL A 262 -34.18 -10.86 -9.12
N ALA A 263 -34.68 -10.29 -8.03
CA ALA A 263 -33.96 -9.29 -7.24
C ALA A 263 -32.61 -9.83 -6.73
N GLN A 264 -32.60 -11.02 -6.14
CA GLN A 264 -31.37 -11.66 -5.65
C GLN A 264 -30.37 -11.93 -6.79
N THR A 265 -30.85 -12.37 -7.95
CA THR A 265 -29.98 -12.60 -9.12
C THR A 265 -29.30 -11.31 -9.57
N ILE A 266 -30.05 -10.21 -9.69
CA ILE A 266 -29.50 -8.90 -10.07
C ILE A 266 -28.51 -8.39 -9.02
N ILE A 267 -28.83 -8.53 -7.73
CA ILE A 267 -27.94 -8.14 -6.62
C ILE A 267 -26.62 -8.93 -6.67
N ILE A 268 -26.67 -10.24 -6.95
CA ILE A 268 -25.48 -11.08 -7.09
C ILE A 268 -24.62 -10.59 -8.26
N ILE A 269 -25.22 -10.34 -9.43
CA ILE A 269 -24.51 -9.81 -10.60
C ILE A 269 -23.83 -8.46 -10.26
N ALA A 270 -24.57 -7.53 -9.67
CA ALA A 270 -24.05 -6.23 -9.27
C ALA A 270 -22.89 -6.36 -8.27
N ARG A 271 -22.99 -7.30 -7.31
CA ARG A 271 -21.93 -7.59 -6.34
C ARG A 271 -20.67 -8.16 -7.01
N ILE A 272 -20.81 -9.06 -7.98
CA ILE A 272 -19.67 -9.60 -8.73
C ILE A 272 -18.95 -8.47 -9.51
N VAL A 273 -19.71 -7.64 -10.23
CA VAL A 273 -19.16 -6.49 -10.96
C VAL A 273 -18.43 -5.52 -10.04
N SER A 274 -19.03 -5.21 -8.89
CA SER A 274 -18.44 -4.37 -7.84
C SER A 274 -17.12 -4.95 -7.31
N ILE A 275 -17.03 -6.27 -7.08
CA ILE A 275 -15.79 -6.93 -6.65
C ILE A 275 -14.69 -6.80 -7.70
N VAL A 276 -15.01 -7.03 -8.98
CA VAL A 276 -14.03 -6.92 -10.09
C VAL A 276 -13.50 -5.49 -10.21
N LEU A 277 -14.39 -4.49 -10.21
CA LEU A 277 -14.00 -3.08 -10.26
C LEU A 277 -13.12 -2.69 -9.07
N ARG A 278 -13.49 -3.14 -7.87
CA ARG A 278 -12.71 -2.90 -6.64
C ARG A 278 -11.31 -3.50 -6.74
N LEU A 279 -11.18 -4.70 -7.27
CA LEU A 279 -9.89 -5.35 -7.47
C LEU A 279 -8.99 -4.54 -8.41
N CYS A 280 -9.53 -4.06 -9.53
CA CYS A 280 -8.80 -3.19 -10.46
C CYS A 280 -8.30 -1.91 -9.77
N LEU A 281 -9.17 -1.23 -9.01
CA LEU A 281 -8.80 0.00 -8.30
C LEU A 281 -7.76 -0.24 -7.21
N TYR A 282 -7.87 -1.33 -6.44
CA TYR A 282 -6.90 -1.67 -5.40
C TYR A 282 -5.55 -2.09 -5.98
N TYR A 283 -5.55 -2.80 -7.11
CA TYR A 283 -4.32 -3.08 -7.84
C TYR A 283 -3.62 -1.78 -8.27
N ILE A 284 -4.37 -0.83 -8.83
CA ILE A 284 -3.85 0.51 -9.18
C ILE A 284 -3.30 1.22 -7.94
N LEU A 285 -4.00 1.16 -6.80
CA LEU A 285 -3.56 1.77 -5.53
C LEU A 285 -2.23 1.19 -5.04
N ILE A 286 -2.14 -0.13 -4.91
CA ILE A 286 -0.93 -0.81 -4.47
C ILE A 286 0.24 -0.47 -5.39
N PHE A 287 0.02 -0.51 -6.71
CA PHE A 287 1.04 -0.15 -7.69
C PHE A 287 1.54 1.29 -7.52
N GLY A 288 0.63 2.23 -7.34
CA GLY A 288 0.95 3.64 -7.11
C GLY A 288 1.76 3.86 -5.83
N ILE A 289 1.42 3.15 -4.75
CA ILE A 289 2.12 3.23 -3.46
C ILE A 289 3.53 2.67 -3.57
N ILE A 290 3.70 1.48 -4.16
CA ILE A 290 5.04 0.89 -4.36
C ILE A 290 5.90 1.79 -5.23
N ASN A 291 5.39 2.30 -6.37
CA ASN A 291 6.16 3.19 -7.23
C ASN A 291 6.48 4.54 -6.57
N TYR A 292 5.59 5.06 -5.72
CA TYR A 292 5.87 6.27 -4.93
C TYR A 292 7.06 6.04 -3.98
N PHE A 293 7.06 4.90 -3.28
CA PHE A 293 8.11 4.50 -2.35
C PHE A 293 9.45 4.29 -3.05
N VAL A 294 9.49 3.47 -4.11
CA VAL A 294 10.72 3.17 -4.88
C VAL A 294 11.36 4.45 -5.43
N ARG A 295 10.55 5.42 -5.84
CA ARG A 295 11.04 6.73 -6.32
C ARG A 295 11.41 7.69 -5.20
N ARG A 296 11.27 7.32 -3.93
CA ARG A 296 11.49 8.18 -2.75
C ARG A 296 10.74 9.51 -2.85
N GLY A 297 9.56 9.49 -3.48
CA GLY A 297 8.73 10.68 -3.69
C GLY A 297 9.18 11.59 -4.83
N ASP A 298 10.21 11.25 -5.62
CA ASP A 298 10.67 12.07 -6.75
C ASP A 298 9.64 12.11 -7.89
N LYS A 299 9.35 13.33 -8.36
CA LYS A 299 8.34 13.56 -9.40
C LYS A 299 8.71 12.76 -10.66
N PRO A 300 7.76 12.07 -11.29
CA PRO A 300 7.97 11.46 -12.59
C PRO A 300 8.35 12.50 -13.64
N VAL A 301 9.49 12.26 -14.31
CA VAL A 301 9.90 13.02 -15.49
C VAL A 301 8.79 12.85 -16.53
N LYS A 302 8.14 13.96 -16.90
CA LYS A 302 7.18 13.96 -18.00
C LYS A 302 7.98 13.53 -19.23
N SER A 303 7.66 12.37 -19.81
CA SER A 303 8.20 12.06 -21.14
C SER A 303 7.79 13.21 -22.05
N LYS A 304 8.74 14.02 -22.54
CA LYS A 304 8.47 14.93 -23.64
C LYS A 304 7.85 14.04 -24.72
N ARG A 305 6.57 14.27 -25.04
CA ARG A 305 6.00 13.70 -26.26
C ARG A 305 6.96 14.19 -27.34
N ARG A 306 7.77 13.30 -27.92
CA ARG A 306 8.40 13.59 -29.20
C ARG A 306 7.22 13.87 -30.12
N HIS A 307 6.94 15.14 -30.37
CA HIS A 307 6.22 15.50 -31.58
C HIS A 307 7.08 14.92 -32.69
N LYS A 308 6.59 13.82 -33.27
CA LYS A 308 7.12 13.30 -34.50
C LYS A 308 6.80 14.40 -35.50
N ASN A 309 7.72 15.32 -35.71
CA ASN A 309 7.65 16.23 -36.85
C ASN A 309 7.51 15.32 -38.06
N LYS A 310 6.34 15.39 -38.67
CA LYS A 310 6.05 14.74 -39.93
C LYS A 310 6.67 15.68 -40.97
N ASP A 311 8.00 15.68 -41.05
CA ASP A 311 8.68 16.22 -42.21
C ASP A 311 8.33 15.28 -43.35
N ILE A 312 7.36 15.73 -44.14
CA ILE A 312 7.01 15.17 -45.44
C ILE A 312 8.21 15.49 -46.32
N ASN A 313 9.23 14.64 -46.27
CA ASN A 313 10.27 14.64 -47.28
C ASN A 313 9.66 13.99 -48.52
N LYS A 314 9.40 14.81 -49.55
CA LYS A 314 9.05 14.38 -50.90
C LYS A 314 10.19 13.50 -51.42
N GLY A 315 10.03 12.19 -51.29
CA GLY A 315 10.82 11.20 -52.00
C GLY A 315 10.24 11.02 -53.39
N ASN A 316 10.96 11.52 -54.40
CA ASN A 316 10.78 11.15 -55.80
C ASN A 316 11.02 9.63 -55.91
N VAL A 317 10.08 8.92 -56.52
CA VAL A 317 10.19 7.51 -56.85
C VAL A 317 10.95 7.36 -58.16
N ASN A 318 11.92 6.46 -58.18
CA ASN A 318 12.44 5.63 -59.28
C ASN A 318 13.81 5.12 -58.81
N ASP A 319 14.24 3.88 -58.97
CA ASP A 319 13.76 2.71 -59.67
C ASP A 319 14.63 1.54 -59.17
N LYS A 320 14.09 0.31 -59.12
CA LYS A 320 14.79 -1.00 -59.22
C LYS A 320 15.92 -1.35 -58.23
N VAL A 321 16.28 -2.59 -57.89
CA VAL A 321 15.81 -4.00 -57.95
C VAL A 321 16.91 -4.74 -57.16
N ASP A 322 16.51 -5.76 -56.41
CA ASP A 322 17.27 -6.93 -55.92
C ASP A 322 18.82 -6.91 -55.84
N THR A 323 19.35 -7.31 -54.68
CA THR A 323 19.89 -8.67 -54.45
C THR A 323 20.80 -8.69 -53.21
N THR A 324 20.63 -9.77 -52.44
CA THR A 324 21.42 -10.32 -51.33
C THR A 324 22.93 -10.06 -51.32
N LEU A 325 23.55 -9.97 -50.12
CA LEU A 325 24.50 -10.98 -49.60
C LEU A 325 25.12 -10.59 -48.24
N ASN A 326 25.25 -11.61 -47.39
CA ASN A 326 26.06 -11.65 -46.17
C ASN A 326 27.55 -11.44 -46.47
N ALA A 327 28.32 -10.88 -45.53
CA ALA A 327 29.47 -11.58 -44.92
C ALA A 327 30.25 -10.68 -43.95
N SER A 328 30.71 -11.37 -42.91
CA SER A 328 31.53 -11.02 -41.76
C SER A 328 33.03 -10.82 -42.06
N ASN A 329 33.76 -10.37 -41.01
CA ASN A 329 35.22 -10.38 -40.77
C ASN A 329 36.00 -9.19 -41.38
N SER A 330 37.04 -8.60 -40.77
CA SER A 330 37.98 -9.02 -39.73
C SER A 330 38.95 -7.86 -39.36
N LYS A 331 39.52 -7.92 -38.14
CA LYS A 331 40.93 -7.64 -37.72
C LYS A 331 41.51 -6.22 -37.88
N ASP A 332 41.87 -5.57 -36.76
CA ASP A 332 43.21 -5.52 -36.11
C ASP A 332 44.05 -4.34 -36.62
N THR A 333 44.60 -3.52 -35.71
CA THR A 333 46.05 -3.27 -35.51
C THR A 333 46.28 -2.02 -34.63
N GLU A 334 47.32 -2.11 -33.82
CA GLU A 334 47.77 -1.30 -32.69
C GLU A 334 48.44 0.05 -33.04
N ALA A 335 48.67 0.83 -31.96
CA ALA A 335 49.80 1.74 -31.70
C ALA A 335 49.84 3.06 -32.52
N ASP A 336 50.35 4.20 -32.07
CA ASP A 336 51.32 4.53 -31.03
C ASP A 336 51.40 6.08 -30.85
N LYS A 337 52.12 6.54 -29.82
CA LYS A 337 52.83 7.82 -29.64
C LYS A 337 52.20 8.99 -28.85
N MET A 338 52.57 8.99 -27.56
CA MET A 338 53.41 9.97 -26.83
C MET A 338 53.70 11.37 -27.43
N LYS A 339 53.55 12.40 -26.56
CA LYS A 339 54.47 13.51 -26.21
C LYS A 339 53.74 14.37 -25.16
N ASP A 340 54.09 14.47 -23.87
CA ASP A 340 55.35 14.63 -23.12
C ASP A 340 55.89 16.07 -23.07
N GLN A 341 56.39 16.43 -21.87
CA GLN A 341 57.09 17.65 -21.41
C GLN A 341 56.25 18.79 -20.76
N GLN A 342 56.30 18.97 -19.41
CA GLN A 342 57.38 19.49 -18.52
C GLN A 342 57.21 21.03 -18.34
N THR A 343 57.45 21.75 -17.23
CA THR A 343 57.91 21.61 -15.81
C THR A 343 57.73 23.04 -15.22
N HIS A 344 57.40 23.29 -13.94
CA HIS A 344 58.31 23.56 -12.80
C HIS A 344 57.41 23.96 -11.60
N ILE A 345 57.34 23.22 -10.49
CA ILE A 345 58.09 23.34 -9.21
C ILE A 345 58.20 24.77 -8.63
N GLN A 346 57.47 25.02 -7.52
CA GLN A 346 58.06 25.44 -6.24
C GLN A 346 57.22 24.98 -5.05
N GLN A 347 57.94 24.42 -4.06
CA GLN A 347 57.48 23.87 -2.79
C GLN A 347 57.03 24.97 -1.81
N ASP A 348 56.02 24.70 -0.99
CA ASP A 348 56.22 24.80 0.46
C ASP A 348 55.28 23.85 1.23
N LYS A 349 55.77 23.45 2.40
CA LYS A 349 55.35 22.36 3.29
C LYS A 349 53.91 22.50 3.82
N THR A 350 53.25 21.37 4.09
CA THR A 350 52.79 20.93 5.43
C THR A 350 51.87 19.70 5.28
N ASP A 351 52.43 18.50 5.43
CA ASP A 351 51.68 17.34 5.90
C ASP A 351 51.75 17.33 7.43
N SER A 352 50.65 16.91 8.08
CA SER A 352 50.49 16.48 9.48
C SER A 352 49.47 17.29 10.28
N GLN A 353 48.16 17.04 10.11
CA GLN A 353 47.15 17.16 11.19
C GLN A 353 45.74 16.76 10.69
N GLU A 354 45.42 15.47 10.72
CA GLU A 354 44.01 15.05 10.62
C GLU A 354 43.74 13.72 11.36
N ASN A 355 44.33 13.54 12.54
CA ASN A 355 44.08 12.36 13.39
C ASN A 355 43.88 12.67 14.89
N ASN A 356 43.56 13.91 15.28
CA ASN A 356 43.47 14.30 16.70
C ASN A 356 42.13 14.95 17.14
N ILE A 357 41.04 14.77 16.38
CA ILE A 357 39.74 15.40 16.73
C ILE A 357 38.77 14.42 17.43
N ASP A 358 38.92 13.10 17.23
CA ASP A 358 37.97 12.12 17.79
C ASP A 358 38.24 11.72 19.26
N ASP A 359 39.47 11.90 19.77
CA ASP A 359 39.80 11.53 21.17
C ASP A 359 39.47 12.64 22.19
N SER A 360 39.51 13.93 21.78
CA SER A 360 39.19 15.05 22.69
C SER A 360 37.69 15.20 23.02
N ILE A 361 36.81 14.60 22.22
CA ILE A 361 35.35 14.64 22.45
C ILE A 361 34.87 13.51 23.36
N LYS A 362 35.60 12.38 23.41
CA LYS A 362 35.27 11.27 24.32
C LYS A 362 35.68 11.53 25.77
N GLU A 363 36.76 12.29 25.99
CA GLU A 363 37.26 12.60 27.33
C GLU A 363 36.36 13.62 28.05
N LYS A 364 35.86 14.66 27.34
CA LYS A 364 34.92 15.66 27.89
C LYS A 364 33.50 15.14 28.19
N VAL A 365 33.11 14.00 27.66
CA VAL A 365 31.77 13.39 27.92
C VAL A 365 31.80 12.45 29.12
N ASN A 366 32.96 11.88 29.46
CA ASN A 366 33.10 11.03 30.66
C ASN A 366 33.24 11.86 31.95
N GLU A 367 33.99 12.96 31.95
CA GLU A 367 34.09 13.85 33.13
C GLU A 367 32.73 14.47 33.52
N ASN A 368 31.85 14.70 32.55
CA ASN A 368 30.51 15.24 32.80
C ASN A 368 29.49 14.19 33.29
N LYS A 369 29.80 12.89 33.21
CA LYS A 369 28.95 11.80 33.74
C LYS A 369 29.31 11.43 35.18
N GLU A 370 30.58 11.50 35.55
CA GLU A 370 30.99 11.23 36.94
C GLU A 370 30.53 12.34 37.90
N ASN A 371 30.59 13.61 37.48
CA ASN A 371 30.14 14.74 38.31
C ASN A 371 28.63 14.74 38.64
N VAL A 372 27.79 14.22 37.75
CA VAL A 372 26.32 14.12 37.97
C VAL A 372 25.95 12.94 38.88
N THR A 373 26.83 11.94 38.98
CA THR A 373 26.60 10.73 39.78
C THR A 373 27.03 10.92 41.24
N GLU A 374 28.02 11.79 41.52
CA GLU A 374 28.40 12.14 42.90
C GLU A 374 27.47 13.18 43.56
N GLN A 375 26.93 14.14 42.80
CA GLN A 375 25.95 15.10 43.36
C GLN A 375 24.59 14.47 43.71
N SER A 376 24.22 13.35 43.08
CA SER A 376 22.96 12.65 43.36
C SER A 376 23.03 11.68 44.55
N LYS A 377 24.23 11.21 44.93
CA LYS A 377 24.43 10.40 46.14
C LYS A 377 24.42 11.22 47.43
N ASN A 378 24.95 12.45 47.42
CA ASN A 378 24.97 13.31 48.61
C ASN A 378 23.62 13.94 48.98
N LEU A 379 22.58 13.77 48.16
CA LEU A 379 21.23 14.28 48.44
C LEU A 379 20.29 13.25 49.10
N PHE A 380 20.68 11.98 49.19
CA PHE A 380 19.84 10.90 49.75
C PHE A 380 20.24 10.45 51.16
N ASP A 381 21.38 10.90 51.70
CA ASP A 381 21.84 10.58 53.07
C ASP A 381 21.58 11.68 54.12
N LYS A 382 20.75 12.68 53.78
CA LYS A 382 20.22 13.65 54.77
C LYS A 382 18.72 13.84 54.60
N LYS A 383 17.94 12.88 55.11
CA LYS A 383 16.65 13.13 55.75
C LYS A 383 16.17 11.96 56.58
#